data_AF-A0A7S2STH4-F1
#
_entry.id   AF-A0A7S2STH4-F1
#
_cell.length_a   1.000
_cell.length_b   1.000
_cell.length_c   1.000
_cell.angle_alpha   90.00
_cell.angle_beta   90.00
_cell.angle_gamma   90.00
#
_symmetry.space_group_name_H-M   'P 1'
#
loop_
_entity.id
_entity.type
_entity.pdbx_description
1 polymer ?
#
loop_
_entity_poly.entity_id
_entity_poly.type
_entity_poly.pdbx_seq_one_letter_code
_entity_poly.pdbx_strand_id
1 'polypeptide(L)'
;TKLRALAELLKQTRTRGLKVVVVSAVPSHLRLVDMYLAVTGQSFESAIIPEGLGPDEEPWDKAQASVSSFSRSVAAQCLIASYATLCSPNAVSPAADLFVLFD
;
A
#
# COMPACT_ATOMS: atom_id res chain seq x y z
N THR A 1 -18.24 1.05 -6.42
CA THR A 1 -18.25 2.53 -6.47
C THR A 1 -16.96 3.13 -5.94
N LYS A 2 -16.35 2.69 -4.82
CA LYS A 2 -15.01 3.14 -4.39
C LYS A 2 -13.83 2.44 -5.11
N LEU A 3 -13.83 1.10 -5.20
CA LEU A 3 -12.75 0.33 -5.86
C LEU A 3 -12.52 0.75 -7.33
N ARG A 4 -13.61 1.01 -8.07
CA ARG A 4 -13.52 1.50 -9.46
C ARG A 4 -12.86 2.88 -9.55
N ALA A 5 -13.19 3.79 -8.61
CA ALA A 5 -12.58 5.11 -8.55
C ALA A 5 -11.09 5.01 -8.20
N LEU A 6 -10.73 4.13 -7.27
CA LEU A 6 -9.32 3.83 -6.97
C LEU A 6 -8.58 3.29 -8.21
N ALA A 7 -9.20 2.39 -8.97
CA ALA A 7 -8.62 1.84 -10.20
C ALA A 7 -8.31 2.95 -11.23
N GLU A 8 -9.27 3.83 -11.46
CA GLU A 8 -9.12 4.96 -12.40
C GLU A 8 -8.07 5.96 -11.90
N LEU A 9 -8.04 6.23 -10.60
CA LEU A 9 -6.99 7.05 -9.99
C LEU A 9 -5.61 6.45 -10.23
N LEU A 10 -5.43 5.15 -9.94
CA LEU A 10 -4.16 4.45 -10.14
C LEU A 10 -3.74 4.40 -11.61
N LYS A 11 -4.71 4.29 -12.53
CA LYS A 11 -4.45 4.39 -13.97
C LYS A 11 -3.94 5.78 -14.35
N GLN A 12 -4.53 6.84 -13.81
CA GLN A 12 -4.10 8.22 -14.08
C GLN A 12 -2.72 8.51 -13.48
N THR A 13 -2.46 8.10 -12.24
CA THR A 13 -1.16 8.29 -11.59
C THR A 13 -0.06 7.52 -12.31
N ARG A 14 -0.35 6.30 -12.79
CA ARG A 14 0.54 5.52 -13.65
C ARG A 14 1.01 6.29 -14.89
N THR A 15 0.09 6.93 -15.61
CA THR A 15 0.44 7.71 -16.82
C THR A 15 1.31 8.93 -16.52
N ARG A 16 1.31 9.39 -15.26
CA ARG A 16 2.10 10.52 -14.78
C ARG A 16 3.37 10.10 -14.05
N GLY A 17 3.63 8.80 -13.93
CA GLY A 17 4.78 8.26 -13.20
C GLY A 17 4.72 8.49 -11.68
N LEU A 18 3.53 8.76 -11.13
CA LEU A 18 3.35 9.03 -9.71
C LEU A 18 3.19 7.74 -8.91
N LYS A 19 3.83 7.70 -7.74
CA LYS A 19 3.74 6.63 -6.74
C LYS A 19 2.61 6.89 -5.76
N VAL A 20 1.76 5.90 -5.58
CA VAL A 20 0.58 5.98 -4.72
C VAL A 20 0.69 5.00 -3.56
N VAL A 21 0.35 5.44 -2.36
CA VAL A 21 0.18 4.58 -1.19
C VAL A 21 -1.29 4.57 -0.80
N VAL A 22 -1.90 3.39 -0.81
CA VAL A 22 -3.26 3.16 -0.32
C VAL A 22 -3.18 2.70 1.12
N VAL A 23 -3.81 3.44 2.01
CA VAL A 23 -3.75 3.22 3.46
C VAL A 23 -5.15 2.97 4.00
N SER A 24 -5.28 1.99 4.89
CA SER A 24 -6.49 1.79 5.68
C SER A 24 -6.14 1.30 7.07
N ALA A 25 -6.97 1.68 8.04
CA ALA A 25 -6.93 1.11 9.39
C ALA A 25 -7.63 -0.26 9.46
N VAL A 26 -8.43 -0.62 8.46
CA VAL A 26 -9.23 -1.85 8.44
C VAL A 26 -8.57 -2.87 7.49
N PRO A 27 -7.93 -3.96 7.99
CA PRO A 27 -7.21 -4.90 7.13
C PRO A 27 -8.07 -5.58 6.07
N SER A 28 -9.36 -5.80 6.34
CA SER A 28 -10.27 -6.40 5.36
C SER A 28 -10.49 -5.51 4.13
N HIS A 29 -10.44 -4.18 4.28
CA HIS A 29 -10.49 -3.25 3.16
C HIS A 29 -9.24 -3.38 2.27
N LEU A 30 -8.07 -3.52 2.89
CA LEU A 30 -6.80 -3.69 2.16
C LEU A 30 -6.77 -5.01 1.39
N ARG A 31 -7.30 -6.09 1.98
CA ARG A 31 -7.46 -7.38 1.27
C ARG A 31 -8.37 -7.26 0.05
N LEU A 32 -9.46 -6.49 0.14
CA LEU A 32 -10.34 -6.23 -1.01
C LEU A 32 -9.62 -5.44 -2.11
N VAL A 33 -8.83 -4.43 -1.75
CA VAL A 33 -8.01 -3.66 -2.71
C VAL A 33 -6.96 -4.56 -3.36
N ASP A 34 -6.25 -5.37 -2.58
CA ASP A 34 -5.22 -6.31 -3.01
C ASP A 34 -5.77 -7.31 -4.05
N MET A 35 -6.87 -7.98 -3.72
CA MET A 35 -7.57 -8.88 -4.66
C MET A 35 -8.02 -8.16 -5.93
N TYR A 36 -8.58 -6.97 -5.79
CA TYR A 36 -9.08 -6.22 -6.93
C TYR A 36 -7.94 -5.78 -7.87
N LEU A 37 -6.83 -5.28 -7.32
CA LEU A 37 -5.67 -4.87 -8.11
C LEU A 37 -5.01 -6.06 -8.83
N ALA A 38 -4.94 -7.22 -8.16
CA ALA A 38 -4.45 -8.45 -8.77
C ALA A 38 -5.27 -8.87 -10.00
N VAL A 39 -6.61 -8.76 -9.94
CA VAL A 39 -7.50 -9.05 -11.08
C VAL A 39 -7.32 -8.05 -12.22
N THR A 40 -7.04 -6.78 -11.92
CA THR A 40 -6.85 -5.74 -12.94
C THR A 40 -5.45 -5.71 -13.57
N GLY A 41 -4.52 -6.56 -13.10
CA GLY A 41 -3.16 -6.65 -13.63
C GLY A 41 -2.29 -5.42 -13.35
N GLN A 42 -2.62 -4.63 -12.32
CA GLN A 42 -1.77 -3.51 -11.90
C GLN A 42 -0.61 -4.03 -11.04
N SER A 43 0.61 -3.48 -11.23
CA SER A 43 1.74 -3.80 -10.36
C SER A 43 1.62 -3.04 -9.04
N PHE A 44 1.63 -3.77 -7.93
CA PHE A 44 1.61 -3.19 -6.60
C PHE A 44 2.50 -4.00 -5.64
N GLU A 45 2.87 -3.36 -4.54
CA GLU A 45 3.47 -4.01 -3.38
C GLU A 45 2.51 -3.99 -2.19
N SER A 46 2.67 -4.94 -1.28
CA SER A 46 1.78 -5.10 -0.13
C SER A 46 2.60 -5.11 1.17
N ALA A 47 2.20 -4.25 2.10
CA ALA A 47 2.81 -4.04 3.40
C ALA A 47 1.72 -3.98 4.48
N ILE A 48 0.94 -5.07 4.57
CA ILE A 48 -0.20 -5.19 5.47
C ILE A 48 0.22 -6.00 6.70
N ILE A 49 0.14 -5.41 7.88
CA ILE A 49 0.23 -6.15 9.14
C ILE A 49 -1.18 -6.46 9.67
N PRO A 50 -1.43 -7.68 10.17
CA PRO A 50 -2.67 -8.00 10.88
C PRO A 50 -2.89 -7.09 12.08
N GLU A 51 -4.16 -6.88 12.44
CA GLU A 51 -4.51 -6.18 13.68
C GLU A 51 -3.85 -6.84 14.90
N GLY A 52 -3.34 -6.01 15.81
CA GLY A 52 -2.72 -6.45 17.05
C GLY A 52 -1.26 -6.90 16.96
N LEU A 53 -0.68 -6.97 15.75
CA LEU A 53 0.75 -7.27 15.58
C LEU A 53 1.56 -5.98 15.47
N GLY A 54 2.70 -5.96 16.17
CA GLY A 54 3.53 -4.77 16.34
C GLY A 54 4.95 -4.92 15.75
N PRO A 55 5.84 -3.95 16.05
CA PRO A 55 7.19 -3.87 15.49
C PRO A 55 8.12 -5.04 15.79
N ASP A 56 7.83 -5.81 16.84
CA ASP A 56 8.69 -6.91 17.31
C ASP A 56 8.32 -8.27 16.66
N GLU A 57 7.36 -8.28 15.74
CA GLU A 57 6.84 -9.49 15.10
C GLU A 57 7.38 -9.63 13.66
N GLU A 58 7.60 -10.87 13.19
CA GLU A 58 8.07 -11.16 11.82
C GLU A 58 7.24 -10.47 10.69
N PRO A 59 5.91 -10.32 10.79
CA PRO A 59 5.11 -9.57 9.82
C PRO A 59 5.50 -8.09 9.68
N TRP A 60 6.07 -7.48 10.73
CA TRP A 60 6.55 -6.11 10.68
C TRP A 60 7.74 -5.95 9.74
N ASP A 61 8.78 -6.75 9.92
CA ASP A 61 10.00 -6.67 9.11
C ASP A 61 9.70 -6.89 7.63
N LYS A 62 8.81 -7.85 7.33
CA LYS A 62 8.32 -8.09 5.96
C LYS A 62 7.59 -6.87 5.41
N ALA A 63 6.71 -6.25 6.19
CA ALA A 63 5.99 -5.06 5.75
C ALA A 63 6.93 -3.88 5.51
N GLN A 64 7.92 -3.64 6.39
CA GLN A 64 8.92 -2.58 6.20
C GLN A 64 9.85 -2.85 5.01
N ALA A 65 10.17 -4.12 4.73
CA ALA A 65 10.92 -4.52 3.55
C ALA A 65 10.13 -4.20 2.26
N SER A 66 8.83 -4.47 2.22
CA SER A 66 7.95 -4.06 1.12
C SER A 66 7.89 -2.53 0.97
N VAL A 67 7.74 -1.76 2.05
CA VAL A 67 7.78 -0.28 1.99
C VAL A 67 9.10 0.22 1.36
N SER A 68 10.21 -0.40 1.76
CA SER A 68 11.55 -0.07 1.25
C SER A 68 11.76 -0.51 -0.20
N SER A 69 11.19 -1.64 -0.62
CA SER A 69 11.19 -2.12 -2.00
C SER A 69 10.39 -1.18 -2.89
N PHE A 70 9.15 -0.86 -2.51
CA PHE A 70 8.30 0.12 -3.19
C PHE A 70 9.03 1.46 -3.41
N SER A 71 9.69 1.97 -2.38
CA SER A 71 10.37 3.27 -2.45
C SER A 71 11.51 3.28 -3.48
N ARG A 72 12.22 2.16 -3.63
CA ARG A 72 13.34 2.00 -4.58
C ARG A 72 12.89 1.51 -5.96
N SER A 73 11.72 0.90 -6.06
CA SER A 73 11.21 0.30 -7.29
C SER A 73 10.87 1.36 -8.32
N VAL A 74 11.31 1.15 -9.56
CA VAL A 74 10.84 1.91 -10.73
C VAL A 74 9.60 1.30 -11.38
N ALA A 75 9.23 0.07 -10.97
CA ALA A 75 8.15 -0.72 -11.56
C ALA A 75 6.87 -0.75 -10.70
N ALA A 76 7.00 -0.64 -9.37
CA ALA A 76 5.87 -0.59 -8.46
C ALA A 76 5.32 0.83 -8.37
N GLN A 77 4.06 1.00 -8.79
CA GLN A 77 3.39 2.31 -8.79
C GLN A 77 2.40 2.46 -7.64
N CYS A 78 2.04 1.37 -6.98
CA CYS A 78 1.12 1.34 -5.86
C CYS A 78 1.71 0.52 -4.70
N LEU A 79 1.54 1.03 -3.48
CA LEU A 79 1.75 0.29 -2.24
C LEU A 79 0.42 0.20 -1.50
N ILE A 80 0.02 -1.00 -1.10
CA ILE A 80 -1.11 -1.23 -0.20
C ILE A 80 -0.53 -1.42 1.20
N ALA A 81 -0.87 -0.56 2.14
CA ALA A 81 -0.30 -0.60 3.49
C ALA A 81 -1.36 -0.42 4.56
N SER A 82 -1.14 -1.10 5.69
CA SER A 82 -1.94 -0.84 6.89
C SER A 82 -1.52 0.47 7.54
N TYR A 83 -2.46 1.15 8.20
CA TYR A 83 -2.15 2.35 8.98
C TYR A 83 -1.06 2.07 10.01
N ALA A 84 -1.11 0.91 10.68
CA ALA A 84 -0.13 0.50 11.67
C ALA A 84 1.28 0.35 11.07
N THR A 85 1.41 -0.07 9.81
CA THR A 85 2.70 -0.17 9.09
C THR A 85 3.38 1.18 8.94
N LEU A 86 2.61 2.24 8.66
CA LEU A 86 3.13 3.55 8.25
C LEU A 86 3.24 4.55 9.41
N CYS A 87 2.40 4.40 10.43
CA CYS A 87 2.27 5.38 11.50
C CYS A 87 2.96 4.96 12.81
N SER A 88 3.76 3.90 12.79
CA SER A 88 4.65 3.54 13.90
C SER A 88 5.85 4.51 13.96
N PRO A 89 6.38 4.83 15.16
CA PRO A 89 7.60 5.62 15.30
C PRO A 89 8.82 5.04 14.57
N ASN A 90 8.86 3.72 14.37
CA ASN A 90 9.95 3.01 13.71
C ASN A 90 9.64 2.69 12.23
N ALA A 91 8.56 3.23 11.68
CA ALA A 91 8.17 2.97 10.30
C ALA A 91 9.12 3.67 9.32
N VAL A 92 9.50 2.95 8.26
CA VAL A 92 10.13 3.54 7.09
C VAL A 92 9.07 4.37 6.36
N SER A 93 9.37 5.63 6.05
CA SER A 93 8.47 6.45 5.26
C SER A 93 8.53 6.02 3.78
N PRO A 94 7.39 5.68 3.14
CA PRO A 94 7.38 5.38 1.73
C PRO A 94 7.71 6.63 0.90
N ALA A 95 8.49 6.46 -0.17
CA ALA A 95 8.70 7.50 -1.17
C ALA A 95 7.48 7.59 -2.10
N ALA A 96 6.42 8.25 -1.63
CA ALA A 96 5.13 8.37 -2.32
C ALA A 96 4.79 9.81 -2.69
N ASP A 97 4.13 9.98 -3.83
CA ASP A 97 3.62 11.28 -4.28
C ASP A 97 2.20 11.54 -3.78
N LEU A 98 1.44 10.45 -3.52
CA LEU A 98 0.05 10.53 -3.08
C LEU A 98 -0.27 9.46 -2.03
N PHE A 99 -0.98 9.88 -0.98
CA PHE A 99 -1.60 8.98 -0.02
C PHE A 99 -3.12 8.96 -0.23
N VAL A 100 -3.68 7.77 -0.35
CA VAL A 100 -5.12 7.54 -0.45
C VAL A 100 -5.58 6.85 0.82
N LEU A 101 -6.43 7.53 1.58
CA LEU A 101 -7.12 6.94 2.73
C LEU A 101 -8.34 6.18 2.22
N PHE A 102 -8.40 4.88 2.50
CA PHE A 102 -9.45 3.99 2.04
C PHE A 102 -10.29 3.50 3.22
N ASP A 103 -11.49 4.06 3.36
CA ASP A 103 -12.47 3.78 4.41
C ASP A 103 -13.74 3.06 3.90
#